data_AF-A0A1V9GAQ6-F1
#
_entry.id   AF-A0A1V9GAQ6-F1
#
_cell.length_a   1.000
_cell.length_b   1.000
_cell.length_c   1.000
_cell.angle_alpha   90.00
_cell.angle_beta   90.00
_cell.angle_gamma   90.00
#
_symmetry.space_group_name_H-M   'P 1'
#
loop_
_entity.id
_entity.type
_entity.pdbx_description
1 polymer ?
#
loop_
_entity_poly.entity_id
_entity_poly.type
_entity_poly.pdbx_seq_one_letter_code
_entity_poly.pdbx_strand_id
1 'polypeptide(L)'
;MLILLFSVNVTAQQTDNYQSYFAEAYRLYPNIPRGVLEATAWSASHMNNLANEQKADGEKEPMPEHFGIFALVENGRGYFKNNLLTVCQLSGITPEQFKKDVRLQILAVAKFLSREAHAQNLPASTTPESFSKVLEKLSNIPDDGSAINKYAHSLYTYDIYDNLKRGFRSPRLTQQPRNVQLDRIYAPQTLRTLSAPGVQIDYQQDRIRANGAILKANTSNTANSSNNNARTESTNDVNAIQSADYPPALWDQANTGNFTVGRGGVAITNVTVHTTQGNYAGTISWFNNPSANVSAHYVIRSSDGQVTQMVLEKDRAWHVYNNNSYTIGIEHEGWVSDASWYTNAMYNSSAALVRDICRDNNIDRTKCYKGSSSSGVVVLPREVRIKGHQHYPDNNHTDPGINWNWPKYYNLINPPTALTVMSFAVKDQSTGLAVASAAVTITQPNGT
;
A
#
# COMPACT_ATOMS: atom_id res chain seq x y z
N MET A 1 27.00 -46.09 34.49
CA MET A 1 27.09 -44.84 33.70
C MET A 1 26.19 -45.01 32.49
N LEU A 2 25.05 -44.33 32.47
CA LEU A 2 23.96 -44.52 31.51
C LEU A 2 24.27 -43.74 30.23
N ILE A 3 24.32 -44.41 29.07
CA ILE A 3 24.53 -43.76 27.77
C ILE A 3 23.17 -43.25 27.28
N LEU A 4 22.98 -41.92 27.33
CA LEU A 4 21.83 -41.26 26.71
C LEU A 4 22.07 -41.14 25.19
N LEU A 5 21.26 -41.84 24.40
CA LEU A 5 21.14 -41.63 22.96
C LEU A 5 20.22 -40.43 22.72
N PHE A 6 20.78 -39.31 22.28
CA PHE A 6 20.00 -38.18 21.77
C PHE A 6 19.50 -38.49 20.37
N SER A 7 18.21 -38.78 20.23
CA SER A 7 17.51 -38.81 18.94
C SER A 7 17.31 -37.38 18.44
N VAL A 8 18.16 -36.93 17.52
CA VAL A 8 17.96 -35.65 16.83
C VAL A 8 16.93 -35.89 15.72
N ASN A 9 15.68 -35.48 15.96
CA ASN A 9 14.69 -35.37 14.88
C ASN A 9 15.05 -34.12 14.05
N VAL A 10 15.81 -34.32 12.97
CA VAL A 10 15.97 -33.29 11.94
C VAL A 10 14.73 -33.35 11.05
N THR A 11 13.73 -32.53 11.34
CA THR A 11 12.75 -32.15 10.33
C THR A 11 13.47 -31.28 9.31
N ALA A 12 13.84 -31.87 8.17
CA ALA A 12 14.23 -31.09 7.01
C ALA A 12 13.02 -30.22 6.63
N GLN A 13 13.06 -28.92 6.96
CA GLN A 13 12.12 -27.95 6.44
C GLN A 13 12.34 -27.93 4.93
N GLN A 14 11.43 -28.56 4.18
CA GLN A 14 11.46 -28.55 2.73
C GLN A 14 11.54 -27.08 2.29
N THR A 15 12.65 -26.70 1.67
CA THR A 15 12.81 -25.36 1.14
C THR A 15 11.83 -25.24 -0.02
N ASP A 16 10.72 -24.52 0.22
CA ASP A 16 9.72 -24.28 -0.81
C ASP A 16 10.39 -23.77 -2.08
N ASN A 17 10.25 -24.54 -3.17
CA ASN A 17 10.82 -24.21 -4.47
C ASN A 17 9.78 -23.43 -5.29
N TYR A 18 9.64 -22.15 -4.97
CA TYR A 18 8.61 -21.28 -5.58
C TYR A 18 8.71 -21.31 -7.11
N GLN A 19 9.94 -21.28 -7.66
CA GLN A 19 10.18 -21.32 -9.10
C GLN A 19 9.58 -22.58 -9.75
N SER A 20 9.75 -23.76 -9.16
CA SER A 20 9.20 -24.99 -9.72
C SER A 20 7.68 -25.06 -9.58
N TYR A 21 7.11 -24.55 -8.49
CA TYR A 21 5.66 -24.51 -8.26
C TYR A 21 4.94 -23.56 -9.24
N PHE A 22 5.49 -22.36 -9.48
CA PHE A 22 4.96 -21.48 -10.52
C PHE A 22 5.10 -22.10 -11.92
N ALA A 23 6.26 -22.72 -12.23
CA ALA A 23 6.45 -23.40 -13.50
C ALA A 23 5.45 -24.55 -13.73
N GLU A 24 5.14 -25.30 -12.68
CA GLU A 24 4.10 -26.33 -12.69
C GLU A 24 2.72 -25.73 -12.97
N ALA A 25 2.35 -24.64 -12.28
CA ALA A 25 1.07 -23.97 -12.48
C ALA A 25 0.87 -23.54 -13.93
N TYR A 26 1.88 -22.94 -14.56
CA TYR A 26 1.79 -22.55 -15.97
C TYR A 26 1.75 -23.74 -16.94
N ARG A 27 2.30 -24.91 -16.57
CA ARG A 27 2.17 -26.12 -17.38
C ARG A 27 0.75 -26.68 -17.33
N LEU A 28 0.10 -26.60 -16.17
CA LEU A 28 -1.28 -27.06 -15.98
C LEU A 28 -2.32 -26.06 -16.51
N TYR A 29 -2.01 -24.76 -16.45
CA TYR A 29 -2.91 -23.66 -16.84
C TYR A 29 -2.20 -22.73 -17.84
N PRO A 30 -1.97 -23.20 -19.09
CA PRO A 30 -1.17 -22.47 -20.08
C PRO A 30 -1.82 -21.19 -20.62
N ASN A 31 -3.10 -20.95 -20.32
CA ASN A 31 -3.81 -19.71 -20.68
C ASN A 31 -3.47 -18.53 -19.77
N ILE A 32 -2.76 -18.75 -18.66
CA ILE A 32 -2.32 -17.67 -17.76
C ILE A 32 -1.02 -17.05 -18.30
N PRO A 33 -0.97 -15.74 -18.55
CA PRO A 33 0.26 -15.07 -18.99
C PRO A 33 1.37 -15.20 -17.95
N ARG A 34 2.59 -15.49 -18.41
CA ARG A 34 3.76 -15.66 -17.54
C ARG A 34 4.05 -14.38 -16.74
N GLY A 35 4.39 -14.55 -15.47
CA GLY A 35 4.65 -13.48 -14.51
C GLY A 35 3.41 -12.97 -13.77
N VAL A 36 2.19 -13.27 -14.23
CA VAL A 36 0.95 -12.80 -13.58
C VAL A 36 0.80 -13.40 -12.20
N LEU A 37 1.01 -14.71 -12.04
CA LEU A 37 0.93 -15.38 -10.74
C LEU A 37 1.98 -14.83 -9.77
N GLU A 38 3.21 -14.65 -10.24
CA GLU A 38 4.30 -14.14 -9.43
C GLU A 38 4.07 -12.69 -9.01
N ALA A 39 3.65 -11.82 -9.93
CA ALA A 39 3.33 -10.43 -9.59
C ALA A 39 2.14 -10.31 -8.64
N THR A 40 1.15 -11.21 -8.75
CA THR A 40 0.01 -11.25 -7.83
C THR A 40 0.47 -11.62 -6.42
N ALA A 41 1.27 -12.68 -6.27
CA ALA A 41 1.79 -13.09 -4.97
C ALA A 41 2.77 -12.07 -4.38
N TRP A 42 3.59 -11.44 -5.22
CA TRP A 42 4.48 -10.36 -4.79
C TRP A 42 3.70 -9.18 -4.26
N SER A 43 2.73 -8.66 -5.01
CA SER A 43 1.95 -7.49 -4.60
C SER A 43 1.11 -7.77 -3.35
N ALA A 44 0.67 -9.03 -3.17
CA ALA A 44 -0.12 -9.44 -2.02
C ALA A 44 0.70 -9.53 -0.73
N SER A 45 1.86 -10.22 -0.73
CA SER A 45 2.56 -10.55 0.52
C SER A 45 4.09 -10.44 0.43
N HIS A 46 4.62 -9.87 -0.65
CA HIS A 46 6.05 -9.89 -0.99
C HIS A 46 6.61 -11.34 -1.03
N MET A 47 5.77 -12.31 -1.41
CA MET A 47 6.06 -13.76 -1.43
C MET A 47 6.20 -14.41 -0.05
N ASN A 48 5.74 -13.78 1.03
CA ASN A 48 5.70 -14.41 2.34
C ASN A 48 4.40 -15.21 2.53
N ASN A 49 4.52 -16.38 3.15
CA ASN A 49 3.36 -17.19 3.48
C ASN A 49 2.78 -16.74 4.83
N LEU A 50 1.68 -15.98 4.79
CA LEU A 50 1.08 -15.31 5.96
C LEU A 50 0.42 -16.25 6.99
N ALA A 51 0.55 -17.58 6.83
CA ALA A 51 -0.14 -18.59 7.62
C ALA A 51 0.17 -18.61 9.14
N ASN A 52 1.22 -17.91 9.58
CA ASN A 52 1.69 -17.85 10.97
C ASN A 52 1.81 -16.42 11.51
N GLU A 53 1.27 -15.44 10.80
CA GLU A 53 1.34 -14.07 11.28
C GLU A 53 0.38 -13.89 12.46
N GLN A 54 0.86 -13.19 13.48
CA GLN A 54 0.18 -13.03 14.75
C GLN A 54 -1.23 -12.50 14.48
N LYS A 55 -2.22 -13.08 15.17
CA LYS A 55 -3.60 -12.60 15.21
C LYS A 55 -3.60 -11.08 15.17
N ALA A 56 -4.47 -10.49 14.35
CA ALA A 56 -4.56 -9.05 14.18
C ALA A 56 -4.33 -8.33 15.52
N ASP A 57 -3.30 -7.49 15.55
CA ASP A 57 -2.80 -6.90 16.79
C ASP A 57 -3.96 -6.21 17.52
N GLY A 58 -4.22 -6.64 18.74
CA GLY A 58 -4.89 -5.87 19.77
C GLY A 58 -6.31 -5.33 19.58
N GLU A 59 -6.97 -5.47 18.43
CA GLU A 59 -8.24 -4.76 18.19
C GLU A 59 -9.49 -5.42 18.78
N LYS A 60 -10.48 -4.58 19.14
CA LYS A 60 -11.86 -5.03 19.39
C LYS A 60 -12.56 -5.48 18.10
N GLU A 61 -12.21 -4.94 16.93
CA GLU A 61 -12.77 -5.30 15.61
C GLU A 61 -11.72 -5.21 14.47
N PRO A 62 -10.69 -6.07 14.46
CA PRO A 62 -9.62 -5.97 13.47
C PRO A 62 -10.08 -6.20 12.04
N MET A 63 -9.37 -5.55 11.11
CA MET A 63 -9.41 -5.91 9.70
C MET A 63 -9.22 -7.44 9.53
N PRO A 64 -9.96 -8.10 8.61
CA PRO A 64 -9.84 -9.54 8.40
C PRO A 64 -8.41 -10.04 8.18
N GLU A 65 -8.11 -11.22 8.72
CA GLU A 65 -6.82 -11.88 8.53
C GLU A 65 -6.63 -12.34 7.07
N HIS A 66 -5.38 -12.27 6.61
CA HIS A 66 -4.96 -12.63 5.26
C HIS A 66 -4.07 -13.87 5.32
N PHE A 67 -4.21 -14.78 4.35
CA PHE A 67 -3.54 -16.08 4.37
C PHE A 67 -2.84 -16.41 3.05
N GLY A 68 -1.71 -17.13 3.17
CA GLY A 68 -0.94 -17.58 2.02
C GLY A 68 -0.15 -16.47 1.34
N ILE A 69 0.59 -16.84 0.30
CA ILE A 69 1.39 -15.88 -0.49
C ILE A 69 0.54 -14.95 -1.36
N PHE A 70 -0.77 -15.18 -1.43
CA PHE A 70 -1.73 -14.35 -2.17
C PHE A 70 -2.61 -13.50 -1.25
N ALA A 71 -2.32 -13.50 0.07
CA ALA A 71 -3.08 -12.75 1.07
C ALA A 71 -4.60 -12.93 0.95
N LEU A 72 -5.09 -14.17 0.80
CA LEU A 72 -6.53 -14.42 0.65
C LEU A 72 -7.23 -14.36 2.02
N VAL A 73 -8.46 -13.84 2.02
CA VAL A 73 -9.32 -13.69 3.20
C VAL A 73 -10.30 -14.85 3.29
N GLU A 74 -10.28 -15.53 4.43
CA GLU A 74 -11.23 -16.62 4.74
C GLU A 74 -12.55 -16.11 5.31
N ASN A 75 -12.47 -15.11 6.21
CA ASN A 75 -13.64 -14.51 6.86
C ASN A 75 -13.54 -12.98 6.77
N GLY A 76 -14.18 -12.41 5.76
CA GLY A 76 -14.23 -10.98 5.51
C GLY A 76 -15.21 -10.20 6.40
N ARG A 77 -15.78 -10.84 7.44
CA ARG A 77 -16.65 -10.23 8.45
C ARG A 77 -17.88 -9.52 7.86
N GLY A 78 -18.43 -10.06 6.78
CA GLY A 78 -19.61 -9.51 6.10
C GLY A 78 -19.33 -8.29 5.22
N TYR A 79 -18.09 -7.81 5.16
CA TYR A 79 -17.67 -6.74 4.26
C TYR A 79 -16.80 -7.28 3.12
N PHE A 80 -15.58 -7.74 3.43
CA PHE A 80 -14.73 -8.35 2.41
C PHE A 80 -15.30 -9.68 1.93
N LYS A 81 -15.01 -10.00 0.66
CA LYS A 81 -15.31 -11.31 0.08
C LYS A 81 -14.43 -12.36 0.74
N ASN A 82 -15.02 -13.53 0.99
CA ASN A 82 -14.31 -14.72 1.47
C ASN A 82 -13.58 -15.41 0.29
N ASN A 83 -12.69 -14.69 -0.39
CA ASN A 83 -12.04 -15.14 -1.62
C ASN A 83 -11.20 -16.42 -1.41
N LEU A 84 -10.66 -16.67 -0.20
CA LEU A 84 -9.98 -17.92 0.13
C LEU A 84 -10.94 -19.12 0.03
N LEU A 85 -12.16 -19.00 0.57
CA LEU A 85 -13.15 -20.08 0.53
C LEU A 85 -13.54 -20.38 -0.92
N THR A 86 -13.75 -19.34 -1.73
CA THR A 86 -14.04 -19.46 -3.16
C THR A 86 -12.92 -20.18 -3.91
N VAL A 87 -11.66 -19.77 -3.72
CA VAL A 87 -10.49 -20.40 -4.35
C VAL A 87 -10.35 -21.87 -3.93
N CYS A 88 -10.53 -22.17 -2.64
CA CYS A 88 -10.43 -23.53 -2.09
C CYS A 88 -11.53 -24.45 -2.67
N GLN A 89 -12.80 -23.99 -2.65
CA GLN A 89 -13.93 -24.75 -3.18
C GLN A 89 -13.75 -25.08 -4.67
N LEU A 90 -13.31 -24.11 -5.47
CA LEU A 90 -13.07 -24.30 -6.91
C LEU A 90 -11.89 -25.25 -7.19
N SER A 91 -10.94 -25.30 -6.26
CA SER A 91 -9.73 -26.12 -6.37
C SER A 91 -9.87 -27.52 -5.80
N GLY A 92 -10.92 -27.78 -5.00
CA GLY A 92 -11.12 -29.07 -4.35
C GLY A 92 -10.16 -29.30 -3.19
N ILE A 93 -9.73 -28.23 -2.52
CA ILE A 93 -8.88 -28.27 -1.32
C ILE A 93 -9.58 -27.57 -0.15
N THR A 94 -9.17 -27.86 1.08
CA THR A 94 -9.67 -27.14 2.26
C THR A 94 -8.82 -25.90 2.56
N PRO A 95 -9.36 -24.91 3.30
CA PRO A 95 -8.58 -23.78 3.80
C PRO A 95 -7.34 -24.19 4.61
N GLU A 96 -7.43 -25.25 5.41
CA GLU A 96 -6.30 -25.76 6.20
C GLU A 96 -5.18 -26.30 5.32
N GLN A 97 -5.53 -26.94 4.20
CA GLN A 97 -4.55 -27.40 3.22
C GLN A 97 -3.90 -26.20 2.52
N PHE A 98 -4.70 -25.21 2.09
CA PHE A 98 -4.19 -23.99 1.47
C PHE A 98 -3.21 -23.26 2.39
N LYS A 99 -3.55 -23.05 3.66
CA LYS A 99 -2.71 -22.33 4.63
C LYS A 99 -1.35 -23.01 4.86
N LYS A 100 -1.26 -24.34 4.73
CA LYS A 100 -0.03 -25.10 5.07
C LYS A 100 0.92 -25.35 3.90
N ASP A 101 0.45 -25.31 2.66
CA ASP A 101 1.22 -25.77 1.50
C ASP A 101 1.25 -24.70 0.39
N VAL A 102 2.42 -24.06 0.22
CA VAL A 102 2.62 -23.00 -0.78
C VAL A 102 2.39 -23.50 -2.21
N ARG A 103 2.72 -24.75 -2.52
CA ARG A 103 2.46 -25.32 -3.84
C ARG A 103 0.94 -25.41 -4.08
N LEU A 104 0.17 -25.86 -3.09
CA LEU A 104 -1.30 -25.86 -3.20
C LEU A 104 -1.87 -24.45 -3.32
N GLN A 105 -1.30 -23.45 -2.65
CA GLN A 105 -1.72 -22.04 -2.80
C GLN A 105 -1.60 -21.58 -4.26
N ILE A 106 -0.43 -21.80 -4.86
CA ILE A 106 -0.13 -21.41 -6.25
C ILE A 106 -1.05 -22.15 -7.23
N LEU A 107 -1.20 -23.46 -7.08
CA LEU A 107 -2.03 -24.26 -7.96
C LEU A 107 -3.53 -23.90 -7.86
N ALA A 108 -4.01 -23.59 -6.65
CA ALA A 108 -5.39 -23.21 -6.42
C ALA A 108 -5.72 -21.85 -7.03
N VAL A 109 -4.86 -20.85 -6.83
CA VAL A 109 -5.03 -19.52 -7.45
C VAL A 109 -4.89 -19.61 -8.98
N ALA A 110 -3.95 -20.38 -9.50
CA ALA A 110 -3.84 -20.58 -10.94
C ALA A 110 -5.10 -21.21 -11.54
N LYS A 111 -5.66 -22.25 -10.89
CA LYS A 111 -6.92 -22.86 -11.34
C LYS A 111 -8.09 -21.87 -11.31
N PHE A 112 -8.19 -21.07 -10.25
CA PHE A 112 -9.19 -20.01 -10.13
C PHE A 112 -9.11 -19.04 -11.31
N LEU A 113 -7.93 -18.45 -11.52
CA LEU A 113 -7.72 -17.46 -12.58
C LEU A 113 -7.93 -18.05 -13.99
N SER A 114 -7.49 -19.29 -14.22
CA SER A 114 -7.72 -19.98 -15.49
C SER A 114 -9.22 -20.18 -15.77
N ARG A 115 -10.00 -20.56 -14.76
CA ARG A 115 -11.46 -20.71 -14.87
C ARG A 115 -12.16 -19.37 -15.12
N GLU A 116 -11.76 -18.32 -14.42
CA GLU A 116 -12.30 -16.97 -14.63
C GLU A 116 -11.98 -16.43 -16.03
N ALA A 117 -10.78 -16.70 -16.55
CA ALA A 117 -10.42 -16.37 -17.92
C ALA A 117 -11.32 -17.09 -18.95
N HIS A 118 -11.64 -18.37 -18.72
CA HIS A 118 -12.58 -19.11 -19.55
C HIS A 118 -14.01 -18.57 -19.44
N ALA A 119 -14.48 -18.21 -18.24
CA ALA A 119 -15.80 -17.59 -18.05
C ALA A 119 -15.93 -16.24 -18.78
N GLN A 120 -14.81 -15.53 -18.95
CA GLN A 120 -14.72 -14.28 -19.70
C GLN A 120 -14.41 -14.46 -21.20
N ASN A 121 -14.42 -15.71 -21.70
CA ASN A 121 -14.12 -16.07 -23.10
C ASN A 121 -12.77 -15.53 -23.60
N LEU A 122 -11.75 -15.44 -22.72
CA LEU A 122 -10.42 -15.03 -23.14
C LEU A 122 -9.74 -16.14 -23.97
N PRO A 123 -9.05 -15.78 -25.08
CA PRO A 123 -8.37 -16.76 -25.93
C PRO A 123 -7.18 -17.40 -25.21
N ALA A 124 -6.65 -18.51 -25.75
CA ALA A 124 -5.46 -19.15 -25.15
C ALA A 124 -4.19 -18.28 -25.26
N SER A 125 -4.07 -17.44 -26.29
CA SER A 125 -2.95 -16.52 -26.52
C SER A 125 -3.20 -15.14 -25.88
N THR A 126 -3.56 -15.12 -24.61
CA THR A 126 -3.93 -13.90 -23.89
C THR A 126 -2.68 -13.13 -23.43
N THR A 127 -2.72 -11.80 -23.51
CA THR A 127 -1.63 -10.95 -23.01
C THR A 127 -1.84 -10.65 -21.52
N PRO A 128 -0.83 -10.19 -20.77
CA PRO A 128 -1.03 -9.75 -19.40
C PRO A 128 -2.17 -8.73 -19.28
N GLU A 129 -2.30 -7.77 -20.19
CA GLU A 129 -3.30 -6.68 -20.14
C GLU A 129 -4.75 -7.18 -20.17
N SER A 130 -5.05 -8.19 -20.97
CA SER A 130 -6.41 -8.76 -21.05
C SER A 130 -6.80 -9.59 -19.82
N PHE A 131 -5.86 -9.89 -18.92
CA PHE A 131 -6.13 -10.58 -17.65
C PHE A 131 -6.64 -9.67 -16.52
N SER A 132 -6.75 -8.36 -16.75
CA SER A 132 -7.04 -7.39 -15.67
C SER A 132 -8.37 -7.66 -14.97
N LYS A 133 -9.43 -7.87 -15.75
CA LYS A 133 -10.77 -8.24 -15.24
C LYS A 133 -10.81 -9.63 -14.60
N VAL A 134 -9.87 -10.52 -14.94
CA VAL A 134 -9.73 -11.84 -14.31
C VAL A 134 -9.10 -11.69 -12.93
N LEU A 135 -8.03 -10.89 -12.83
CA LEU A 135 -7.37 -10.57 -11.56
C LEU A 135 -8.32 -9.86 -10.60
N GLU A 136 -9.14 -8.93 -11.08
CA GLU A 136 -10.15 -8.25 -10.27
C GLU A 136 -11.08 -9.22 -9.52
N LYS A 137 -11.38 -10.40 -10.10
CA LYS A 137 -12.21 -11.43 -9.44
C LYS A 137 -11.51 -12.12 -8.27
N LEU A 138 -10.19 -12.07 -8.19
CA LEU A 138 -9.44 -12.60 -7.04
C LEU A 138 -9.48 -11.65 -5.84
N SER A 139 -9.72 -10.35 -6.04
CA SER A 139 -9.77 -9.34 -4.98
C SER A 139 -10.80 -9.65 -3.90
N ASN A 140 -10.45 -9.39 -2.64
CA ASN A 140 -11.36 -9.47 -1.50
C ASN A 140 -12.27 -8.23 -1.38
N ILE A 141 -11.98 -7.15 -2.09
CA ILE A 141 -12.74 -5.89 -2.05
C ILE A 141 -14.19 -6.15 -2.56
N PRO A 142 -15.22 -5.56 -1.92
CA PRO A 142 -16.61 -5.73 -2.36
C PRO A 142 -16.82 -5.30 -3.81
N ASP A 143 -17.79 -5.91 -4.50
CA ASP A 143 -18.20 -5.50 -5.85
C ASP A 143 -19.66 -5.04 -5.78
N ASP A 144 -19.87 -3.90 -5.12
CA ASP A 144 -21.19 -3.30 -4.87
C ASP A 144 -21.58 -2.25 -5.94
N GLY A 145 -20.75 -2.12 -6.98
CA GLY A 145 -20.96 -1.16 -8.06
C GLY A 145 -20.61 0.29 -7.73
N SER A 146 -20.22 0.61 -6.49
CA SER A 146 -19.78 1.96 -6.10
C SER A 146 -18.53 2.38 -6.86
N ALA A 147 -18.39 3.69 -7.12
CA ALA A 147 -17.18 4.24 -7.72
C ALA A 147 -15.95 3.97 -6.83
N ILE A 148 -16.14 3.98 -5.52
CA ILE A 148 -15.10 3.76 -4.50
C ILE A 148 -14.55 2.34 -4.58
N ASN A 149 -15.39 1.31 -4.53
CA ASN A 149 -14.91 -0.05 -4.64
C ASN A 149 -14.34 -0.34 -6.04
N LYS A 150 -14.88 0.26 -7.10
CA LYS A 150 -14.27 0.20 -8.45
C LYS A 150 -12.86 0.77 -8.49
N TYR A 151 -12.62 1.88 -7.78
CA TYR A 151 -11.29 2.46 -7.66
C TYR A 151 -10.36 1.59 -6.82
N ALA A 152 -10.83 1.05 -5.70
CA ALA A 152 -10.06 0.13 -4.87
C ALA A 152 -9.68 -1.17 -5.64
N HIS A 153 -10.59 -1.70 -6.47
CA HIS A 153 -10.27 -2.78 -7.41
C HIS A 153 -9.20 -2.39 -8.44
N SER A 154 -9.30 -1.17 -8.97
CA SER A 154 -8.31 -0.65 -9.92
C SER A 154 -6.94 -0.47 -9.26
N LEU A 155 -6.88 -0.04 -7.99
CA LEU A 155 -5.64 0.03 -7.19
C LEU A 155 -5.04 -1.36 -6.97
N TYR A 156 -5.88 -2.35 -6.63
CA TYR A 156 -5.46 -3.74 -6.47
C TYR A 156 -4.77 -4.28 -7.73
N THR A 157 -5.40 -4.14 -8.90
CA THR A 157 -4.78 -4.60 -10.14
C THR A 157 -3.61 -3.72 -10.59
N TYR A 158 -3.61 -2.42 -10.26
CA TYR A 158 -2.54 -1.49 -10.64
C TYR A 158 -1.22 -1.92 -10.02
N ASP A 159 -1.20 -2.24 -8.73
CA ASP A 159 0.02 -2.65 -8.05
C ASP A 159 0.59 -3.95 -8.65
N ILE A 160 -0.28 -4.92 -8.99
CA ILE A 160 0.12 -6.15 -9.70
C ILE A 160 0.80 -5.84 -11.03
N TYR A 161 0.17 -5.01 -11.87
CA TYR A 161 0.72 -4.69 -13.19
C TYR A 161 1.96 -3.81 -13.12
N ASP A 162 2.05 -2.91 -12.16
CA ASP A 162 3.22 -2.05 -12.00
C ASP A 162 4.42 -2.87 -11.48
N ASN A 163 4.20 -3.82 -10.57
CA ASN A 163 5.23 -4.79 -10.16
C ASN A 163 5.62 -5.75 -11.30
N LEU A 164 4.68 -6.17 -12.13
CA LEU A 164 4.98 -6.98 -13.33
C LEU A 164 5.82 -6.20 -14.35
N LYS A 165 5.47 -4.92 -14.55
CA LYS A 165 6.17 -4.00 -15.47
C LYS A 165 7.59 -3.72 -14.99
N ARG A 166 7.77 -3.39 -13.71
CA ARG A 166 9.05 -3.05 -13.10
C ARG A 166 9.93 -4.26 -12.80
N GLY A 167 9.33 -5.44 -12.65
CA GLY A 167 9.99 -6.61 -12.09
C GLY A 167 10.27 -6.45 -10.59
N PHE A 168 10.71 -7.52 -9.96
CA PHE A 168 11.02 -7.53 -8.52
C PHE A 168 11.99 -8.66 -8.17
N ARG A 169 12.57 -8.56 -6.98
CA ARG A 169 13.47 -9.56 -6.43
C ARG A 169 13.07 -9.88 -4.98
N SER A 170 12.84 -11.15 -4.71
CA SER A 170 12.70 -11.69 -3.36
C SER A 170 13.82 -12.70 -3.08
N PRO A 171 14.00 -13.13 -1.81
CA PRO A 171 14.89 -14.26 -1.50
C PRO A 171 14.50 -15.57 -2.19
N ARG A 172 13.23 -15.71 -2.61
CA ARG A 172 12.64 -16.94 -3.18
C ARG A 172 12.61 -16.95 -4.71
N LEU A 173 12.51 -15.79 -5.34
CA LEU A 173 12.28 -15.65 -6.78
C LEU A 173 12.76 -14.28 -7.30
N THR A 174 13.21 -14.22 -8.55
CA THR A 174 13.41 -12.97 -9.28
C THR A 174 12.50 -12.95 -10.50
N GLN A 175 11.65 -11.94 -10.61
CA GLN A 175 10.81 -11.70 -11.78
C GLN A 175 11.41 -10.54 -12.57
N GLN A 176 11.84 -10.83 -13.80
CA GLN A 176 12.34 -9.79 -14.71
C GLN A 176 11.21 -8.83 -15.13
N PRO A 177 11.53 -7.55 -15.40
CA PRO A 177 10.57 -6.60 -15.96
C PRO A 177 9.87 -7.16 -17.21
N ARG A 178 8.59 -6.89 -17.37
CA ARG A 178 7.82 -7.25 -18.57
C ARG A 178 7.25 -6.03 -19.26
N ASN A 179 7.11 -6.11 -20.57
CA ASN A 179 6.42 -5.08 -21.34
C ASN A 179 4.92 -5.18 -21.07
N VAL A 180 4.40 -4.25 -20.27
CA VAL A 180 2.97 -4.10 -19.94
C VAL A 180 2.55 -2.68 -20.26
N GLN A 181 1.47 -2.53 -21.01
CA GLN A 181 0.90 -1.24 -21.40
C GLN A 181 -0.30 -0.91 -20.48
N LEU A 182 -0.05 -0.12 -19.43
CA LEU A 182 -1.08 0.25 -18.43
C LEU A 182 -2.25 1.02 -19.05
N ASP A 183 -2.01 1.77 -20.12
CA ASP A 183 -3.00 2.51 -20.92
C ASP A 183 -3.93 1.59 -21.74
N ARG A 184 -3.57 0.31 -21.92
CA ARG A 184 -4.49 -0.71 -22.46
C ARG A 184 -5.38 -1.34 -21.40
N ILE A 185 -5.06 -1.16 -20.12
CA ILE A 185 -5.79 -1.73 -18.99
C ILE A 185 -6.75 -0.67 -18.42
N TYR A 186 -6.25 0.55 -18.20
CA TYR A 186 -6.98 1.63 -17.57
C TYR A 186 -7.25 2.75 -18.55
N ALA A 187 -8.48 3.28 -18.53
CA ALA A 187 -8.78 4.53 -19.22
C ALA A 187 -7.80 5.64 -18.78
N PRO A 188 -7.40 6.57 -19.65
CA PRO A 188 -6.37 7.56 -19.33
C PRO A 188 -6.61 8.33 -18.03
N GLN A 189 -7.87 8.65 -17.73
CA GLN A 189 -8.27 9.32 -16.48
C GLN A 189 -8.07 8.45 -15.25
N THR A 190 -8.47 7.18 -15.31
CA THR A 190 -8.23 6.20 -14.24
C THR A 190 -6.75 5.97 -14.04
N LEU A 191 -5.97 5.81 -15.12
CA LEU A 191 -4.52 5.64 -15.02
C LEU A 191 -3.86 6.84 -14.35
N ARG A 192 -4.24 8.06 -14.77
CA ARG A 192 -3.77 9.29 -14.11
C ARG A 192 -4.09 9.28 -12.63
N THR A 193 -5.31 8.88 -12.24
CA THR A 193 -5.75 8.77 -10.84
C THR A 193 -4.90 7.76 -10.06
N LEU A 194 -4.70 6.56 -10.60
CA LEU A 194 -3.93 5.47 -9.98
C LEU A 194 -2.45 5.83 -9.79
N SER A 195 -1.88 6.55 -10.75
CA SER A 195 -0.50 7.01 -10.73
C SER A 195 -0.34 8.45 -10.22
N ALA A 196 -1.43 9.11 -9.80
CA ALA A 196 -1.38 10.51 -9.44
C ALA A 196 -0.71 10.68 -8.06
N PRO A 197 -0.07 11.84 -7.84
CA PRO A 197 0.23 12.27 -6.49
C PRO A 197 -1.02 12.75 -5.73
N GLY A 198 -2.17 13.00 -6.36
CA GLY A 198 -3.40 13.53 -5.72
C GLY A 198 -4.72 13.20 -6.45
N VAL A 199 -5.80 12.96 -5.68
CA VAL A 199 -7.18 12.60 -6.10
C VAL A 199 -8.13 13.07 -4.97
N GLN A 200 -9.42 13.33 -5.20
CA GLN A 200 -10.44 13.63 -4.21
C GLN A 200 -11.69 12.77 -4.41
N ILE A 201 -12.09 11.99 -3.43
CA ILE A 201 -13.29 11.14 -3.45
C ILE A 201 -14.38 11.74 -2.55
N ASP A 202 -15.58 11.84 -3.09
CA ASP A 202 -16.80 12.30 -2.44
C ASP A 202 -17.75 11.11 -2.29
N TYR A 203 -17.80 10.59 -1.07
CA TYR A 203 -18.60 9.41 -0.71
C TYR A 203 -20.11 9.69 -0.75
N GLN A 204 -20.54 10.89 -0.32
CA GLN A 204 -21.98 11.23 -0.29
C GLN A 204 -22.59 11.23 -1.68
N GLN A 205 -21.77 11.51 -2.70
CA GLN A 205 -22.20 11.55 -4.09
C GLN A 205 -21.73 10.37 -4.94
N ASP A 206 -20.95 9.44 -4.36
CA ASP A 206 -20.27 8.34 -5.06
C ASP A 206 -19.44 8.84 -6.28
N ARG A 207 -18.52 9.79 -6.03
CA ARG A 207 -17.71 10.45 -7.06
C ARG A 207 -16.23 10.45 -6.72
N ILE A 208 -15.39 10.32 -7.74
CA ILE A 208 -13.93 10.49 -7.64
C ILE A 208 -13.55 11.65 -8.55
N ARG A 209 -12.71 12.56 -8.07
CA ARG A 209 -12.21 13.73 -8.78
C ARG A 209 -10.69 13.68 -8.81
N ALA A 210 -10.08 13.67 -9.99
CA ALA A 210 -8.62 13.72 -10.11
C ALA A 210 -8.26 14.57 -11.31
N ASN A 211 -7.39 15.56 -11.16
CA ASN A 211 -6.91 16.43 -12.25
C ASN A 211 -8.06 16.95 -13.15
N GLY A 212 -9.01 17.67 -12.57
CA GLY A 212 -10.18 18.22 -13.29
C GLY A 212 -11.23 17.19 -13.75
N ALA A 213 -11.00 15.89 -13.51
CA ALA A 213 -11.77 14.83 -14.13
C ALA A 213 -12.61 14.07 -13.10
N ILE A 214 -13.93 13.92 -13.36
CA ILE A 214 -14.90 13.27 -12.45
C ILE A 214 -15.16 11.83 -12.94
N LEU A 215 -14.82 10.81 -12.14
CA LEU A 215 -15.35 9.45 -12.30
C LEU A 215 -16.65 9.34 -11.48
N LYS A 216 -17.72 8.80 -12.08
CA LYS A 216 -19.02 8.58 -11.44
C LYS A 216 -19.38 7.10 -11.56
N ALA A 217 -20.18 6.56 -10.65
CA ALA A 217 -20.83 5.28 -10.92
C ALA A 217 -21.66 5.35 -12.21
N ASN A 218 -21.43 4.39 -13.12
CA ASN A 218 -22.09 4.18 -14.41
C ASN A 218 -21.53 4.91 -15.66
N THR A 219 -20.21 5.09 -15.78
CA THR A 219 -19.61 5.05 -17.13
C THR A 219 -19.30 3.62 -17.50
N SER A 220 -20.21 2.99 -18.25
CA SER A 220 -20.02 1.68 -18.85
C SER A 220 -18.66 1.60 -19.54
N ASN A 221 -17.91 0.52 -19.27
CA ASN A 221 -16.76 0.09 -20.05
C ASN A 221 -17.20 -0.36 -21.46
N THR A 222 -17.83 0.53 -22.23
CA THR A 222 -18.00 0.34 -23.67
C THR A 222 -16.73 0.82 -24.35
N ALA A 223 -15.71 -0.02 -24.32
CA ALA A 223 -14.69 0.00 -25.35
C ALA A 223 -15.37 -0.38 -26.66
N ASN A 224 -15.84 0.61 -27.42
CA ASN A 224 -16.11 0.43 -28.83
C ASN A 224 -15.53 1.62 -29.60
N SER A 225 -14.38 1.33 -30.22
CA SER A 225 -13.81 1.86 -31.46
C SER A 225 -14.05 3.32 -31.88
N SER A 226 -12.96 3.93 -32.36
CA SER A 226 -12.91 5.06 -33.30
C SER A 226 -12.99 6.47 -32.69
N ASN A 227 -11.87 6.97 -32.16
CA ASN A 227 -11.56 8.38 -32.32
C ASN A 227 -10.05 8.59 -32.45
N ASN A 228 -9.58 8.65 -33.70
CA ASN A 228 -8.22 9.01 -34.10
C ASN A 228 -7.96 10.52 -33.93
N ASN A 229 -8.33 11.09 -32.79
CA ASN A 229 -7.97 12.46 -32.40
C ASN A 229 -7.27 12.44 -31.04
N ALA A 230 -6.20 11.65 -30.94
CA ALA A 230 -5.16 11.88 -29.96
C ALA A 230 -4.36 13.13 -30.39
N ARG A 231 -4.91 14.33 -30.12
CA ARG A 231 -4.13 15.56 -30.25
C ARG A 231 -4.59 16.61 -29.24
N THR A 232 -3.64 16.96 -28.37
CA THR A 232 -3.59 18.18 -27.55
C THR A 232 -4.72 18.37 -26.54
N GLU A 233 -4.63 17.67 -25.41
CA GLU A 233 -4.98 18.29 -24.13
C GLU A 233 -3.68 18.69 -23.42
N SER A 234 -3.61 19.95 -23.01
CA SER A 234 -2.43 20.62 -22.51
C SER A 234 -1.84 19.94 -21.26
N THR A 235 -0.52 19.82 -21.23
CA THR A 235 0.27 19.33 -20.10
C THR A 235 0.36 20.30 -18.91
N ASN A 236 -0.59 21.25 -18.77
CA ASN A 236 -0.57 22.33 -17.78
C ASN A 236 -1.86 22.37 -16.96
N ASP A 237 -2.34 21.23 -16.47
CA ASP A 237 -3.50 21.24 -15.57
C ASP A 237 -3.03 21.43 -14.12
N VAL A 238 -2.96 22.70 -13.70
CA VAL A 238 -2.59 23.18 -12.36
C VAL A 238 -3.63 22.83 -11.27
N ASN A 239 -4.64 22.01 -11.61
CA ASN A 239 -5.77 21.65 -10.74
C ASN A 239 -5.89 20.12 -10.53
N ALA A 240 -4.76 19.44 -10.26
CA ALA A 240 -4.83 18.23 -9.45
C ALA A 240 -5.45 18.62 -8.11
N ILE A 241 -6.66 18.15 -7.80
CA ILE A 241 -7.26 18.47 -6.50
C ILE A 241 -6.52 17.65 -5.44
N GLN A 242 -5.60 18.36 -4.81
CA GLN A 242 -4.73 17.97 -3.73
C GLN A 242 -5.54 17.80 -2.43
N SER A 243 -5.09 16.92 -1.52
CA SER A 243 -5.67 16.84 -0.16
C SER A 243 -5.64 18.22 0.51
N ALA A 244 -6.64 18.52 1.34
CA ALA A 244 -6.80 19.84 1.95
C ALA A 244 -5.69 20.17 2.95
N ASP A 245 -5.17 19.14 3.63
CA ASP A 245 -4.17 19.30 4.69
C ASP A 245 -2.76 18.98 4.18
N TYR A 246 -2.61 17.95 3.32
CA TYR A 246 -1.32 17.61 2.72
C TYR A 246 -1.45 17.51 1.20
N PRO A 247 -1.08 18.55 0.44
CA PRO A 247 -1.42 18.61 -0.97
C PRO A 247 -0.94 17.42 -1.83
N PRO A 248 0.23 16.82 -1.58
CA PRO A 248 0.68 15.61 -2.27
C PRO A 248 -0.05 14.31 -1.89
N ALA A 249 -1.14 14.33 -1.12
CA ALA A 249 -1.96 13.14 -0.86
C ALA A 249 -3.19 13.09 -1.76
N LEU A 250 -3.61 11.87 -2.09
CA LEU A 250 -4.97 11.56 -2.48
C LEU A 250 -5.92 11.83 -1.31
N TRP A 251 -7.21 11.99 -1.57
CA TRP A 251 -8.27 12.13 -0.61
C TRP A 251 -9.32 11.06 -0.90
N ASP A 252 -9.49 10.11 0.02
CA ASP A 252 -10.52 9.08 0.01
C ASP A 252 -11.17 9.05 1.39
N GLN A 253 -12.24 9.81 1.57
CA GLN A 253 -12.79 9.99 2.91
C GLN A 253 -13.26 8.66 3.51
N ALA A 254 -12.74 8.30 4.68
CA ALA A 254 -13.26 7.18 5.46
C ALA A 254 -14.77 7.35 5.72
N ASN A 255 -15.46 6.25 5.98
CA ASN A 255 -16.89 6.32 6.28
C ASN A 255 -17.16 7.28 7.45
N THR A 256 -18.19 8.12 7.34
CA THR A 256 -18.53 9.10 8.38
C THR A 256 -18.86 8.47 9.73
N GLY A 257 -19.15 7.16 9.77
CA GLY A 257 -19.32 6.38 10.99
C GLY A 257 -18.02 5.97 11.68
N ASN A 258 -16.84 6.20 11.08
CA ASN A 258 -15.55 5.72 11.56
C ASN A 258 -14.63 6.82 12.14
N PHE A 259 -15.09 8.07 12.22
CA PHE A 259 -14.34 9.17 12.82
C PHE A 259 -15.28 10.18 13.50
N THR A 260 -14.74 11.09 14.30
CA THR A 260 -15.51 12.18 14.91
C THR A 260 -15.17 13.51 14.23
N VAL A 261 -16.19 14.26 13.79
CA VAL A 261 -16.01 15.61 13.27
C VAL A 261 -15.52 16.54 14.38
N GLY A 262 -14.42 17.23 14.14
CA GLY A 262 -13.76 18.13 15.07
C GLY A 262 -13.00 17.43 16.20
N ARG A 263 -12.23 18.23 16.95
CA ARG A 263 -11.46 17.81 18.14
C ARG A 263 -11.88 18.49 19.43
N GLY A 264 -12.97 19.26 19.41
CA GLY A 264 -13.47 19.99 20.59
C GLY A 264 -12.46 21.00 21.15
N GLY A 265 -11.62 21.59 20.29
CA GLY A 265 -10.56 22.53 20.70
C GLY A 265 -9.27 21.87 21.19
N VAL A 266 -9.18 20.53 21.21
CA VAL A 266 -7.94 19.82 21.54
C VAL A 266 -6.92 20.01 20.42
N ALA A 267 -5.75 20.54 20.77
CA ALA A 267 -4.64 20.71 19.83
C ALA A 267 -4.04 19.36 19.42
N ILE A 268 -3.67 19.27 18.15
CA ILE A 268 -2.86 18.17 17.64
C ILE A 268 -1.44 18.36 18.17
N THR A 269 -0.92 17.38 18.88
CA THR A 269 0.41 17.46 19.51
C THR A 269 1.29 16.27 19.18
N ASN A 270 0.75 15.25 18.52
CA ASN A 270 1.42 13.98 18.29
C ASN A 270 1.13 13.43 16.90
N VAL A 271 2.08 12.66 16.38
CA VAL A 271 1.92 11.83 15.19
C VAL A 271 2.19 10.37 15.56
N THR A 272 1.29 9.48 15.19
CA THR A 272 1.40 8.05 15.43
C THR A 272 1.67 7.30 14.15
N VAL A 273 2.75 6.51 14.14
CA VAL A 273 3.12 5.60 13.07
C VAL A 273 2.48 4.23 13.32
N HIS A 274 1.79 3.70 12.32
CA HIS A 274 1.17 2.38 12.34
C HIS A 274 1.67 1.52 11.18
N THR A 275 1.55 0.20 11.33
CA THR A 275 1.59 -0.75 10.22
C THR A 275 0.22 -1.41 10.08
N THR A 276 -0.33 -1.37 8.88
CA THR A 276 -1.72 -1.78 8.58
C THR A 276 -2.07 -3.24 8.83
N GLN A 277 -1.07 -4.14 8.82
CA GLN A 277 -1.27 -5.61 8.75
C GLN A 277 -2.13 -6.01 7.54
N GLY A 278 -1.92 -5.34 6.40
CA GLY A 278 -2.60 -5.61 5.14
C GLY A 278 -2.12 -4.73 3.98
N ASN A 279 -2.84 -4.81 2.85
CA ASN A 279 -2.52 -4.07 1.64
C ASN A 279 -3.19 -2.70 1.57
N TYR A 280 -2.58 -1.77 0.84
CA TYR A 280 -3.01 -0.38 0.68
C TYR A 280 -4.48 -0.22 0.26
N ALA A 281 -4.88 -0.90 -0.81
CA ALA A 281 -6.27 -0.86 -1.29
C ALA A 281 -7.26 -1.49 -0.30
N GLY A 282 -6.83 -2.54 0.40
CA GLY A 282 -7.60 -3.21 1.44
C GLY A 282 -7.86 -2.30 2.64
N THR A 283 -6.82 -1.64 3.16
CA THR A 283 -6.94 -0.68 4.27
C THR A 283 -7.88 0.47 3.94
N ILE A 284 -7.73 1.08 2.76
CA ILE A 284 -8.61 2.16 2.28
C ILE A 284 -10.06 1.66 2.20
N SER A 285 -10.29 0.48 1.61
CA SER A 285 -11.63 -0.11 1.53
C SER A 285 -12.20 -0.45 2.92
N TRP A 286 -11.38 -0.90 3.87
CA TRP A 286 -11.80 -1.21 5.24
C TRP A 286 -12.27 0.04 5.99
N PHE A 287 -11.54 1.15 5.88
CA PHE A 287 -11.97 2.42 6.49
C PHE A 287 -13.25 3.00 5.85
N ASN A 288 -13.61 2.54 4.65
CA ASN A 288 -14.89 2.85 4.00
C ASN A 288 -16.07 1.96 4.46
N ASN A 289 -15.79 0.86 5.18
CA ASN A 289 -16.82 0.00 5.78
C ASN A 289 -17.49 0.72 6.98
N PRO A 290 -18.81 1.00 6.95
CA PRO A 290 -19.50 1.66 8.06
C PRO A 290 -19.47 0.87 9.38
N SER A 291 -19.17 -0.42 9.33
CA SER A 291 -19.07 -1.30 10.50
C SER A 291 -17.64 -1.45 11.03
N ALA A 292 -16.64 -0.83 10.41
CA ALA A 292 -15.23 -0.99 10.82
C ALA A 292 -14.96 -0.41 12.21
N ASN A 293 -15.60 0.72 12.56
CA ASN A 293 -15.36 1.45 13.80
C ASN A 293 -13.88 1.85 14.03
N VAL A 294 -13.11 1.99 12.95
CA VAL A 294 -11.70 2.40 12.93
C VAL A 294 -11.39 3.23 11.68
N SER A 295 -10.42 4.13 11.78
CA SER A 295 -9.92 4.94 10.67
C SER A 295 -8.57 5.55 11.03
N ALA A 296 -7.69 5.81 10.06
CA ALA A 296 -6.53 6.68 10.24
C ALA A 296 -6.67 7.98 9.43
N HIS A 297 -5.76 8.93 9.64
CA HIS A 297 -5.75 10.16 8.85
C HIS A 297 -5.12 9.92 7.48
N TYR A 298 -4.08 9.11 7.41
CA TYR A 298 -3.34 8.83 6.19
C TYR A 298 -3.01 7.34 6.06
N VAL A 299 -2.95 6.85 4.82
CA VAL A 299 -2.45 5.52 4.44
C VAL A 299 -1.35 5.70 3.40
N ILE A 300 -0.24 4.95 3.51
CA ILE A 300 0.93 5.07 2.61
C ILE A 300 1.22 3.73 1.95
N ARG A 301 1.27 3.73 0.61
CA ARG A 301 1.61 2.57 -0.22
C ARG A 301 3.11 2.26 -0.14
N SER A 302 3.43 0.98 0.04
CA SER A 302 4.80 0.46 0.16
C SER A 302 5.60 0.64 -1.12
N SER A 303 5.02 0.31 -2.28
CA SER A 303 5.76 0.16 -3.53
C SER A 303 6.34 1.48 -4.06
N ASP A 304 5.64 2.60 -3.88
CA ASP A 304 6.03 3.91 -4.42
C ASP A 304 5.82 5.10 -3.48
N GLY A 305 5.30 4.89 -2.27
CA GLY A 305 5.07 5.95 -1.30
C GLY A 305 3.87 6.85 -1.61
N GLN A 306 2.90 6.42 -2.43
CA GLN A 306 1.65 7.15 -2.61
C GLN A 306 0.93 7.32 -1.26
N VAL A 307 0.45 8.53 -0.97
CA VAL A 307 -0.25 8.88 0.27
C VAL A 307 -1.73 9.09 -0.03
N THR A 308 -2.62 8.48 0.74
CA THR A 308 -4.06 8.81 0.74
C THR A 308 -4.46 9.32 2.10
N GLN A 309 -5.01 10.53 2.15
CA GLN A 309 -5.70 11.08 3.29
C GLN A 309 -7.13 10.54 3.35
N MET A 310 -7.51 10.01 4.52
CA MET A 310 -8.81 9.42 4.78
C MET A 310 -9.67 10.25 5.75
N VAL A 311 -9.03 11.00 6.64
CA VAL A 311 -9.70 11.89 7.61
C VAL A 311 -8.93 13.21 7.65
N LEU A 312 -9.66 14.33 7.60
CA LEU A 312 -9.05 15.66 7.73
C LEU A 312 -8.39 15.79 9.09
N GLU A 313 -7.24 16.48 9.16
CA GLU A 313 -6.48 16.63 10.40
C GLU A 313 -7.28 17.31 11.51
N LYS A 314 -8.16 18.25 11.14
CA LYS A 314 -9.08 18.94 12.07
C LYS A 314 -10.08 18.00 12.77
N ASP A 315 -10.34 16.84 12.18
CA ASP A 315 -11.27 15.82 12.67
C ASP A 315 -10.49 14.73 13.42
N ARG A 316 -11.18 13.95 14.25
CA ARG A 316 -10.58 12.91 15.09
C ARG A 316 -10.81 11.53 14.47
N ALA A 317 -9.79 11.00 13.78
CA ALA A 317 -9.76 9.61 13.35
C ALA A 317 -9.67 8.64 14.54
N TRP A 318 -10.16 7.40 14.38
CA TRP A 318 -10.15 6.36 15.41
C TRP A 318 -9.06 5.30 15.16
N HIS A 319 -7.85 5.52 15.68
CA HIS A 319 -6.67 4.69 15.35
C HIS A 319 -5.76 4.31 16.55
N VAL A 320 -5.91 4.95 17.72
CA VAL A 320 -5.00 4.77 18.87
C VAL A 320 -5.74 4.94 20.21
N TYR A 321 -6.96 4.40 20.28
CA TYR A 321 -7.80 4.38 21.47
C TYR A 321 -7.97 5.76 22.14
N ASN A 322 -7.64 5.87 23.43
CA ASN A 322 -7.79 7.08 24.23
C ASN A 322 -6.93 8.25 23.75
N ASN A 323 -5.99 8.02 22.83
CA ASN A 323 -5.04 9.03 22.35
C ASN A 323 -5.52 9.74 21.08
N ASN A 324 -6.63 9.29 20.47
CA ASN A 324 -7.16 9.80 19.20
C ASN A 324 -7.32 11.34 19.16
N SER A 325 -7.72 11.95 20.27
CA SER A 325 -8.10 13.38 20.32
C SER A 325 -6.97 14.35 19.97
N TYR A 326 -5.71 13.96 20.18
CA TYR A 326 -4.54 14.83 20.01
C TYR A 326 -3.50 14.28 19.03
N THR A 327 -3.80 13.14 18.37
CA THR A 327 -2.91 12.47 17.43
C THR A 327 -3.39 12.57 15.98
N ILE A 328 -2.42 12.65 15.06
CA ILE A 328 -2.57 12.23 13.67
C ILE A 328 -2.08 10.78 13.55
N GLY A 329 -2.76 9.97 12.74
CA GLY A 329 -2.47 8.55 12.55
C GLY A 329 -2.08 8.28 11.10
N ILE A 330 -0.94 7.63 10.90
CA ILE A 330 -0.41 7.28 9.58
C ILE A 330 -0.23 5.77 9.51
N GLU A 331 -0.99 5.14 8.64
CA GLU A 331 -0.97 3.72 8.34
C GLU A 331 0.03 3.41 7.22
N HIS A 332 0.97 2.51 7.48
CA HIS A 332 1.93 2.05 6.48
C HIS A 332 1.52 0.67 5.98
N GLU A 333 1.33 0.54 4.66
CA GLU A 333 1.03 -0.74 4.02
C GLU A 333 2.06 -1.80 4.40
N GLY A 334 1.59 -2.99 4.78
CA GLY A 334 2.43 -4.16 4.97
C GLY A 334 2.22 -4.87 6.29
N TRP A 335 3.21 -5.69 6.66
CA TRP A 335 3.17 -6.58 7.82
C TRP A 335 4.36 -6.37 8.74
N VAL A 336 4.12 -6.32 10.04
CA VAL A 336 5.17 -6.08 11.06
C VAL A 336 6.27 -7.13 11.06
N SER A 337 5.96 -8.34 10.60
CA SER A 337 6.82 -9.51 10.46
C SER A 337 7.90 -9.38 9.38
N ASP A 338 7.72 -8.49 8.40
CA ASP A 338 8.58 -8.41 7.22
C ASP A 338 9.07 -6.99 6.92
N ALA A 339 10.39 -6.80 7.05
CA ALA A 339 11.06 -5.54 6.77
C ALA A 339 10.99 -5.08 5.30
N SER A 340 10.68 -5.98 4.36
CA SER A 340 10.64 -5.66 2.94
C SER A 340 9.52 -4.68 2.56
N TRP A 341 8.50 -4.54 3.41
CA TRP A 341 7.42 -3.56 3.26
C TRP A 341 7.86 -2.13 3.54
N TYR A 342 8.89 -1.92 4.36
CA TYR A 342 9.32 -0.58 4.74
C TYR A 342 10.33 -0.02 3.72
N THR A 343 9.84 0.26 2.52
CA THR A 343 10.67 0.70 1.39
C THR A 343 11.20 2.13 1.59
N ASN A 344 12.25 2.50 0.85
CA ASN A 344 12.73 3.88 0.84
C ASN A 344 11.65 4.88 0.37
N ALA A 345 10.80 4.49 -0.58
CA ALA A 345 9.74 5.34 -1.09
C ALA A 345 8.73 5.66 0.02
N MET A 346 8.25 4.62 0.72
CA MET A 346 7.37 4.76 1.88
C MET A 346 7.99 5.66 2.98
N TYR A 347 9.23 5.38 3.41
CA TYR A 347 9.89 6.19 4.45
C TYR A 347 10.04 7.66 4.04
N ASN A 348 10.38 7.93 2.78
CA ASN A 348 10.56 9.29 2.27
C ASN A 348 9.21 10.05 2.24
N SER A 349 8.15 9.44 1.71
CA SER A 349 6.82 10.06 1.67
C SER A 349 6.27 10.28 3.07
N SER A 350 6.40 9.28 3.95
CA SER A 350 5.96 9.38 5.34
C SER A 350 6.70 10.49 6.11
N ALA A 351 8.03 10.57 5.97
CA ALA A 351 8.79 11.63 6.60
C ALA A 351 8.44 13.02 6.04
N ALA A 352 8.12 13.12 4.74
CA ALA A 352 7.64 14.38 4.15
C ALA A 352 6.30 14.81 4.74
N LEU A 353 5.35 13.89 4.83
CA LEU A 353 4.07 14.10 5.48
C LEU A 353 4.23 14.52 6.95
N VAL A 354 5.10 13.86 7.72
CA VAL A 354 5.33 14.24 9.13
C VAL A 354 5.93 15.62 9.27
N ARG A 355 6.87 16.02 8.40
CA ARG A 355 7.41 17.40 8.42
C ARG A 355 6.31 18.43 8.16
N ASP A 356 5.36 18.10 7.28
CA ASP A 356 4.22 18.93 6.95
C ASP A 356 3.25 19.09 8.15
N ILE A 357 2.80 17.97 8.72
CA ILE A 357 1.98 17.93 9.94
C ILE A 357 2.65 18.72 11.08
N CYS A 358 3.96 18.52 11.28
CA CYS A 358 4.69 19.20 12.35
C CYS A 358 4.76 20.72 12.15
N ARG A 359 4.92 21.18 10.90
CA ARG A 359 4.91 22.61 10.57
C ARG A 359 3.56 23.22 10.90
N ASP A 360 2.48 22.59 10.47
CA ASP A 360 1.13 23.18 10.57
C ASP A 360 0.58 23.13 12.00
N ASN A 361 1.03 22.16 12.80
CA ASN A 361 0.61 21.97 14.19
C ASN A 361 1.64 22.40 15.23
N ASN A 362 2.75 23.04 14.82
CA ASN A 362 3.84 23.50 15.69
C ASN A 362 4.40 22.39 16.61
N ILE A 363 4.58 21.18 16.06
CA ILE A 363 5.16 20.03 16.76
C ILE A 363 6.67 20.02 16.54
N ASP A 364 7.45 19.96 17.64
CA ASP A 364 8.90 19.83 17.56
C ASP A 364 9.30 18.45 17.01
N ARG A 365 9.73 18.44 15.74
CA ARG A 365 10.17 17.25 15.01
C ARG A 365 11.35 16.51 15.64
N THR A 366 12.13 17.16 16.52
CA THR A 366 13.24 16.51 17.25
C THR A 366 12.74 15.60 18.37
N LYS A 367 11.45 15.68 18.72
CA LYS A 367 10.74 14.78 19.63
C LYS A 367 10.28 13.48 18.98
N CYS A 368 10.80 13.16 17.79
CA CYS A 368 10.62 11.85 17.18
C CYS A 368 11.42 10.78 17.92
N TYR A 369 10.81 9.61 18.14
CA TYR A 369 11.53 8.46 18.66
C TYR A 369 12.66 8.05 17.71
N LYS A 370 13.82 7.74 18.28
CA LYS A 370 15.05 7.40 17.55
C LYS A 370 15.82 6.25 18.19
N GLY A 371 15.17 5.54 19.12
CA GLY A 371 15.75 4.38 19.79
C GLY A 371 15.57 3.10 18.99
N SER A 372 15.90 1.97 19.60
CA SER A 372 15.70 0.65 19.00
C SER A 372 14.21 0.35 18.84
N SER A 373 13.89 -0.36 17.76
CA SER A 373 12.57 -0.94 17.51
C SER A 373 12.32 -2.11 18.46
N SER A 374 11.06 -2.48 18.65
CA SER A 374 10.65 -3.54 19.57
C SER A 374 9.49 -4.36 19.02
N SER A 375 9.41 -5.63 19.40
CA SER A 375 8.33 -6.54 18.97
C SER A 375 7.05 -6.46 19.82
N GLY A 376 6.97 -5.53 20.77
CA GLY A 376 5.87 -5.45 21.72
C GLY A 376 5.67 -4.03 22.28
N VAL A 377 4.70 -3.90 23.19
CA VAL A 377 4.36 -2.61 23.82
C VAL A 377 5.53 -2.10 24.66
N VAL A 378 6.01 -0.90 24.35
CA VAL A 378 7.06 -0.19 25.10
C VAL A 378 6.60 1.26 25.28
N VAL A 379 5.91 1.53 26.39
CA VAL A 379 5.35 2.86 26.66
C VAL A 379 6.48 3.89 26.75
N LEU A 380 6.42 4.94 25.93
CA LEU A 380 7.38 6.03 25.94
C LEU A 380 6.86 7.26 26.70
N PRO A 381 7.76 8.10 27.27
CA PRO A 381 7.41 9.35 27.91
C PRO A 381 6.57 10.27 27.00
N ARG A 382 5.76 11.15 27.61
CA ARG A 382 4.82 12.04 26.90
C ARG A 382 5.54 13.08 26.02
N GLU A 383 6.81 13.34 26.30
CA GLU A 383 7.67 14.25 25.55
C GLU A 383 8.02 13.72 24.16
N VAL A 384 7.90 12.41 23.92
CA VAL A 384 8.06 11.81 22.59
C VAL A 384 6.77 12.00 21.80
N ARG A 385 6.82 12.86 20.77
CA ARG A 385 5.64 13.32 20.02
C ARG A 385 5.40 12.58 18.72
N ILE A 386 6.43 12.00 18.11
CA ILE A 386 6.30 11.15 16.91
C ILE A 386 6.76 9.75 17.30
N LYS A 387 5.83 8.79 17.37
CA LYS A 387 6.07 7.44 17.92
C LYS A 387 5.07 6.40 17.38
N GLY A 388 5.35 5.11 17.58
CA GLY A 388 4.49 4.01 17.13
C GLY A 388 3.26 3.81 18.02
N HIS A 389 2.27 3.04 17.54
CA HIS A 389 1.13 2.61 18.35
C HIS A 389 1.59 1.90 19.63
N GLN A 390 2.56 1.00 19.50
CA GLN A 390 3.18 0.25 20.60
C GLN A 390 3.79 1.12 21.71
N HIS A 391 3.97 2.43 21.46
CA HIS A 391 4.59 3.37 22.41
C HIS A 391 3.59 4.19 23.23
N TYR A 392 2.28 3.94 23.07
CA TYR A 392 1.24 4.52 23.92
C TYR A 392 0.93 3.60 25.11
N PRO A 393 0.39 4.12 26.22
CA PRO A 393 -0.18 3.29 27.28
C PRO A 393 -1.52 2.67 26.87
N ASP A 394 -2.05 1.77 27.69
CA ASP A 394 -3.41 1.24 27.61
C ASP A 394 -3.80 0.62 26.24
N ASN A 395 -2.83 -0.03 25.58
CA ASN A 395 -3.04 -0.83 24.38
C ASN A 395 -2.20 -2.11 24.44
N ASN A 396 -2.48 -3.01 23.51
CA ASN A 396 -1.82 -4.30 23.30
C ASN A 396 -1.31 -4.44 21.85
N HIS A 397 -1.19 -3.31 21.15
CA HIS A 397 -0.75 -3.25 19.76
C HIS A 397 0.78 -3.24 19.69
N THR A 398 1.34 -3.92 18.69
CA THR A 398 2.80 -4.09 18.58
C THR A 398 3.43 -3.31 17.42
N ASP A 399 2.61 -2.68 16.58
CA ASP A 399 3.03 -1.94 15.40
C ASP A 399 3.65 -0.55 15.75
N PRO A 400 4.55 -0.03 14.89
CA PRO A 400 4.98 -0.57 13.59
C PRO A 400 5.99 -1.74 13.70
N GLY A 401 6.33 -2.16 14.92
CA GLY A 401 7.02 -3.41 15.19
C GLY A 401 8.53 -3.38 15.00
N ILE A 402 9.14 -4.55 15.16
CA ILE A 402 10.60 -4.74 15.25
C ILE A 402 11.33 -4.33 13.97
N ASN A 403 10.65 -4.38 12.83
CA ASN A 403 11.23 -4.14 11.52
C ASN A 403 11.17 -2.67 11.07
N TRP A 404 10.46 -1.80 11.80
CA TRP A 404 10.44 -0.37 11.51
C TRP A 404 11.73 0.32 11.98
N ASN A 405 12.48 0.95 11.09
CA ASN A 405 13.77 1.58 11.38
C ASN A 405 13.60 3.03 11.88
N TRP A 406 13.43 3.19 13.20
CA TRP A 406 13.28 4.49 13.84
C TRP A 406 14.46 5.46 13.62
N PRO A 407 15.74 5.06 13.73
CA PRO A 407 16.87 5.95 13.46
C PRO A 407 16.87 6.52 12.03
N LYS A 408 16.59 5.67 11.02
CA LYS A 408 16.45 6.11 9.62
C LYS A 408 15.30 7.11 9.48
N TYR A 409 14.14 6.79 10.06
CA TYR A 409 12.96 7.64 9.97
C TYR A 409 13.17 9.01 10.64
N TYR A 410 13.79 9.02 11.83
CA TYR A 410 14.19 10.26 12.52
C TYR A 410 15.07 11.15 11.63
N ASN A 411 16.06 10.58 10.96
CA ASN A 411 16.98 11.32 10.08
C ASN A 411 16.28 11.87 8.84
N LEU A 412 15.27 11.18 8.30
CA LEU A 412 14.47 11.68 7.19
C LEU A 412 13.52 12.83 7.61
N ILE A 413 13.01 12.80 8.85
CA ILE A 413 12.22 13.90 9.42
C ILE A 413 13.11 15.11 9.76
N ASN A 414 14.34 14.83 10.23
CA ASN A 414 15.33 15.82 10.66
C ASN A 414 16.58 15.76 9.76
N PRO A 415 16.45 16.02 8.44
CA PRO A 415 17.62 15.98 7.57
C PRO A 415 18.64 17.01 8.06
N PRO A 416 19.94 16.68 8.04
CA PRO A 416 20.98 17.65 8.34
C PRO A 416 20.83 18.85 7.40
N THR A 417 21.05 20.05 7.92
CA THR A 417 20.99 21.28 7.14
C THR A 417 22.01 21.19 6.01
N ALA A 418 21.56 21.05 4.77
CA ALA A 418 22.44 21.05 3.61
C ALA A 418 22.82 22.49 3.26
N LEU A 419 24.10 22.82 3.29
CA LEU A 419 24.63 23.99 2.58
C LEU A 419 24.33 23.77 1.09
N THR A 420 23.44 24.58 0.52
CA THR A 420 23.15 24.51 -0.91
C THR A 420 24.24 25.29 -1.63
N VAL A 421 25.25 24.58 -2.16
CA VAL A 421 26.22 25.17 -3.08
C VAL A 421 25.61 25.15 -4.48
N MET A 422 25.12 26.29 -4.93
CA MET A 422 24.73 26.49 -6.33
C MET A 422 26.00 26.81 -7.12
N SER A 423 26.36 25.96 -8.08
CA SER A 423 27.37 26.27 -9.09
C SER A 423 26.69 26.70 -10.37
N PHE A 424 27.13 27.83 -10.92
CA PHE A 424 26.77 28.21 -12.28
C PHE A 424 28.02 28.31 -13.13
N ALA A 425 27.89 27.88 -14.39
CA ALA A 425 28.90 28.05 -15.41
C ALA A 425 28.42 29.12 -16.39
N VAL A 426 29.22 30.15 -16.59
CA VAL A 426 29.03 31.07 -17.72
C VAL A 426 29.57 30.36 -18.95
N LYS A 427 28.71 30.13 -19.94
CA LYS A 427 29.10 29.51 -21.22
C LYS A 427 29.17 30.57 -22.30
N ASP A 428 30.20 30.47 -23.14
CA ASP A 428 30.28 31.25 -24.37
C ASP A 428 29.14 30.82 -25.31
N GLN A 429 28.37 31.79 -25.80
CA GLN A 429 27.15 31.54 -26.56
C GLN A 429 27.41 30.95 -27.95
N SER A 430 28.62 31.14 -28.50
CA SER A 430 28.99 30.68 -29.85
C SER A 430 29.61 29.27 -29.85
N THR A 431 30.33 28.91 -28.78
CA THR A 431 31.07 27.65 -28.67
C THR A 431 30.47 26.66 -27.67
N GLY A 432 29.61 27.14 -26.76
CA GLY A 432 29.03 26.33 -25.68
C GLY A 432 30.03 25.93 -24.57
N LEU A 433 31.28 26.39 -24.67
CA LEU A 433 32.35 26.11 -23.71
C LEU A 433 32.21 26.99 -22.47
N ALA A 434 32.50 26.43 -21.29
CA ALA A 434 32.50 27.18 -20.04
C ALA A 434 33.68 28.15 -20.00
N VAL A 435 33.41 29.44 -19.81
CA VAL A 435 34.41 30.52 -19.77
C VAL A 435 34.67 31.06 -18.36
N ALA A 436 33.78 30.78 -17.40
CA ALA A 436 34.01 30.99 -15.97
C ALA A 436 33.10 30.10 -15.12
N SER A 437 33.59 29.68 -13.94
CA SER A 437 32.82 29.00 -12.90
C SER A 437 32.94 29.77 -11.58
N ALA A 438 31.82 30.08 -10.95
CA ALA A 438 31.79 30.63 -9.61
C ALA A 438 30.89 29.77 -8.71
N ALA A 439 31.30 29.60 -7.46
CA ALA A 439 30.46 29.01 -6.41
C ALA A 439 29.90 30.15 -5.57
N VAL A 440 28.58 30.19 -5.39
CA VAL A 440 27.93 31.11 -4.46
C VAL A 440 27.42 30.31 -3.28
N THR A 441 27.88 30.69 -2.09
CA THR A 441 27.33 30.21 -0.83
C THR A 441 26.16 31.13 -0.46
N ILE A 442 24.96 30.58 -0.39
CA ILE A 442 23.79 31.31 0.11
C ILE A 442 23.61 30.93 1.58
N THR A 443 23.72 31.92 2.46
CA THR A 443 23.43 31.80 3.89
C THR A 443 22.05 32.43 4.15
N GLN A 444 21.14 31.66 4.71
CA GLN A 444 19.81 32.09 5.15
C GLN A 444 19.89 33.14 6.27
N PRO A 445 18.83 33.92 6.53
CA PRO A 445 18.82 34.96 7.56
C PRO A 445 19.12 34.48 8.99
N ASN A 446 19.00 33.18 9.26
CA ASN A 446 19.34 32.53 10.53
C ASN A 446 20.82 32.11 10.64
N GLY A 447 21.66 32.44 9.64
CA GLY A 447 23.09 32.12 9.64
C GLY A 447 23.47 30.74 9.10
N THR A 448 22.55 30.02 8.44
CA THR A 448 22.85 28.73 7.76
C THR A 448 22.95 28.84 6.26
#